data_AF-A0A662MKM9-F1
#
_entry.id   AF-A0A662MKM9-F1
#
_cell.length_a   1.000
_cell.length_b   1.000
_cell.length_c   1.000
_cell.angle_alpha   90.00
_cell.angle_beta   90.00
_cell.angle_gamma   90.00
#
_symmetry.space_group_name_H-M   'P 1'
#
loop_
_entity.id
_entity.type
_entity.pdbx_description
1 polymer ?
#
loop_
_entity_poly.entity_id
_entity_poly.type
_entity_poly.pdbx_seq_one_letter_code
_entity_poly.pdbx_strand_id
1 'polypeptide(L)'
;MVGRGVNIAVAIPARNEERTIASVVALTRRIIPNVIVINDGSTDRTGFVARAAGAHVVNHRTNRGKGAAIETAFSWARATGVDVLVLLDGDGQHDPREIPKLLEPVLKGEADIAVGSRWISEEGLREMPSHRRLGNTVLTFMTRMAGGAPVKDTQSGFRAFGRKAIRELRINALGFEVESTILIQARQRNMRVVEVPIRCRYGNLEANTERSSSHGFRVLNYLLRLLRTEKPLKYFLLLSIPFLSGTGYFAYRLFEFYKENGYLYAGYAFLTIAGITLSAFIIYAGLILQAINRRSYEIIRKIENLSEVR
;
A
#
# COMPACT_ATOMS: atom_id res chain seq x y z
N MET A 1 18.91 1.91 -36.86
CA MET A 1 19.12 1.97 -35.40
C MET A 1 18.71 0.64 -34.80
N VAL A 2 19.66 -0.22 -34.46
CA VAL A 2 19.37 -1.51 -33.82
C VAL A 2 18.84 -1.20 -32.41
N GLY A 3 17.55 -1.46 -32.19
CA GLY A 3 16.88 -1.15 -30.93
C GLY A 3 17.54 -1.89 -29.77
N ARG A 4 18.04 -1.16 -28.78
CA ARG A 4 18.56 -1.74 -27.54
C ARG A 4 17.43 -2.56 -26.91
N GLY A 5 17.66 -3.84 -26.63
CA GLY A 5 16.69 -4.68 -25.94
C GLY A 5 16.29 -4.08 -24.58
N VAL A 6 15.04 -4.30 -24.17
CA VAL A 6 14.51 -3.76 -22.90
C VAL A 6 15.26 -4.37 -21.73
N ASN A 7 15.86 -3.52 -20.89
CA ASN A 7 16.59 -3.97 -19.70
C ASN A 7 15.62 -4.19 -18.53
N ILE A 8 15.39 -5.45 -18.17
CA ILE A 8 14.47 -5.84 -17.09
C ILE A 8 15.28 -6.34 -15.90
N ALA A 9 14.92 -5.91 -14.70
CA ALA A 9 15.51 -6.42 -13.45
C ALA A 9 14.42 -6.83 -12.45
N VAL A 10 14.73 -7.82 -11.62
CA VAL A 10 13.91 -8.20 -10.47
C VAL A 10 14.64 -7.86 -9.19
N ALA A 11 14.02 -7.05 -8.34
CA ALA A 11 14.51 -6.69 -7.03
C ALA A 11 13.75 -7.42 -5.92
N ILE A 12 14.50 -8.02 -5.00
CA ILE A 12 13.98 -8.81 -3.90
C ILE A 12 14.47 -8.21 -2.58
N PRO A 13 13.66 -7.39 -1.90
CA PRO A 13 13.93 -6.99 -0.52
C PRO A 13 13.90 -8.24 0.39
N ALA A 14 14.94 -8.44 1.19
CA ALA A 14 15.06 -9.61 2.03
C ALA A 14 15.62 -9.25 3.42
N ARG A 15 15.03 -9.82 4.46
CA ARG A 15 15.54 -9.75 5.82
C ARG A 15 15.26 -11.03 6.57
N ASN A 16 16.31 -11.73 6.99
CA ASN A 16 16.23 -13.01 7.68
C ASN A 16 15.41 -14.08 6.92
N GLU A 17 15.70 -14.18 5.62
CA GLU A 17 15.05 -15.08 4.64
C GLU A 17 16.00 -16.21 4.20
N GLU A 18 16.96 -16.62 5.04
CA GLU A 18 17.98 -17.64 4.66
C GLU A 18 17.37 -18.94 4.11
N ARG A 19 16.20 -19.34 4.61
CA ARG A 19 15.52 -20.59 4.23
C ARG A 19 14.87 -20.55 2.84
N THR A 20 14.53 -19.37 2.35
CA THR A 20 13.65 -19.16 1.18
C THR A 20 14.38 -18.44 0.05
N ILE A 21 15.28 -17.51 0.37
CA ILE A 21 15.86 -16.59 -0.62
C ILE A 21 16.60 -17.31 -1.76
N ALA A 22 17.28 -18.43 -1.48
CA ALA A 22 18.01 -19.18 -2.50
C ALA A 22 17.09 -19.69 -3.61
N SER A 23 15.95 -20.28 -3.23
CA SER A 23 15.00 -20.86 -4.17
C SER A 23 14.27 -19.78 -4.95
N VAL A 24 13.90 -18.67 -4.29
CA VAL A 24 13.28 -17.50 -4.94
C VAL A 24 14.23 -16.93 -5.99
N VAL A 25 15.50 -16.70 -5.66
CA VAL A 25 16.51 -16.20 -6.61
C VAL A 25 16.69 -17.18 -7.77
N ALA A 26 16.88 -18.46 -7.50
CA ALA A 26 17.12 -19.47 -8.53
C ALA A 26 15.94 -19.59 -9.51
N LEU A 27 14.70 -19.60 -9.01
CA LEU A 27 13.49 -19.64 -9.83
C LEU A 27 13.31 -18.36 -10.64
N THR A 28 13.55 -17.20 -10.03
CA THR A 28 13.43 -15.89 -10.69
C THR A 28 14.46 -15.78 -11.83
N ARG A 29 15.71 -16.19 -11.59
CA ARG A 29 16.79 -16.15 -12.59
C ARG A 29 16.54 -16.98 -13.83
N ARG A 30 15.71 -18.03 -13.73
CA ARG A 30 15.27 -18.82 -14.90
C ARG A 30 14.37 -18.02 -15.85
N ILE A 31 13.77 -16.93 -15.37
CA ILE A 31 12.85 -16.09 -16.11
C ILE A 31 13.56 -14.78 -16.51
N ILE A 32 14.12 -14.08 -15.54
CA ILE A 32 14.87 -12.84 -15.72
C ILE A 32 16.24 -13.01 -15.05
N PRO A 33 17.35 -13.08 -15.81
CA PRO A 33 18.68 -13.32 -15.25
C PRO A 33 19.18 -12.20 -14.32
N ASN A 34 18.75 -10.97 -14.56
CA ASN A 34 19.14 -9.79 -13.79
C ASN A 34 18.33 -9.69 -12.49
N VAL A 35 18.84 -10.31 -11.43
CA VAL A 35 18.21 -10.34 -10.11
C VAL A 35 19.10 -9.64 -9.10
N ILE A 36 18.53 -8.67 -8.40
CA ILE A 36 19.14 -7.98 -7.27
C ILE A 36 18.40 -8.34 -5.98
N VAL A 37 19.16 -8.69 -4.94
CA VAL A 37 18.66 -8.88 -3.59
C VAL A 37 19.16 -7.73 -2.73
N ILE A 38 18.23 -7.06 -2.03
CA ILE A 38 18.56 -6.03 -1.07
C ILE A 38 18.44 -6.67 0.32
N ASN A 39 19.59 -7.06 0.86
CA ASN A 39 19.70 -7.65 2.19
C ASN A 39 19.66 -6.53 3.24
N ASP A 40 18.50 -6.35 3.88
CA ASP A 40 18.23 -5.25 4.80
C ASP A 40 18.69 -5.54 6.24
N GLY A 41 20.01 -5.69 6.40
CA GLY A 41 20.64 -5.89 7.72
C GLY A 41 20.23 -7.20 8.39
N SER A 42 20.21 -8.30 7.63
CA SER A 42 19.93 -9.63 8.20
C SER A 42 20.98 -10.06 9.22
N THR A 43 20.54 -10.81 10.22
CA THR A 43 21.38 -11.44 11.25
C THR A 43 21.72 -12.89 10.91
N ASP A 44 21.14 -13.43 9.85
CA ASP A 44 21.35 -14.79 9.34
C ASP A 44 22.18 -14.77 8.03
N ARG A 45 22.26 -15.90 7.31
CA ARG A 45 23.06 -16.00 6.07
C ARG A 45 22.31 -15.56 4.81
N THR A 46 21.20 -14.81 4.91
CA THR A 46 20.38 -14.36 3.76
C THR A 46 21.23 -13.80 2.61
N GLY A 47 22.11 -12.83 2.89
CA GLY A 47 22.93 -12.19 1.86
C GLY A 47 23.94 -13.13 1.21
N PHE A 48 24.50 -14.06 1.98
CA PHE A 48 25.45 -15.07 1.47
C PHE A 48 24.74 -16.06 0.55
N VAL A 49 23.61 -16.61 1.00
CA VAL A 49 22.82 -17.59 0.25
C VAL A 49 22.25 -16.98 -1.03
N ALA A 50 21.78 -15.73 -0.99
CA ALA A 50 21.33 -15.00 -2.17
C ALA A 50 22.45 -14.84 -3.23
N ARG A 51 23.67 -14.52 -2.77
CA ARG A 51 24.83 -14.39 -3.66
C ARG A 51 25.24 -15.74 -4.25
N ALA A 52 25.25 -16.79 -3.44
CA ALA A 52 25.53 -18.16 -3.89
C ALA A 52 24.52 -18.65 -4.93
N ALA A 53 23.25 -18.24 -4.82
CA ALA A 53 22.22 -18.48 -5.83
C ALA A 53 22.35 -17.59 -7.09
N GLY A 54 23.34 -16.70 -7.12
CA GLY A 54 23.69 -15.86 -8.27
C GLY A 54 23.09 -14.46 -8.24
N ALA A 55 22.36 -14.01 -7.23
CA ALA A 55 21.87 -12.64 -7.22
C ALA A 55 23.02 -11.62 -7.08
N HIS A 56 22.84 -10.43 -7.67
CA HIS A 56 23.58 -9.26 -7.21
C HIS A 56 23.06 -8.88 -5.82
N VAL A 57 23.93 -8.72 -4.83
CA VAL A 57 23.50 -8.48 -3.44
C VAL A 57 23.99 -7.12 -2.96
N VAL A 58 23.05 -6.26 -2.58
CA VAL A 58 23.29 -5.01 -1.87
C VAL A 58 22.97 -5.22 -0.39
N ASN A 59 23.93 -4.94 0.49
CA ASN A 59 23.77 -5.12 1.93
C ASN A 59 23.60 -3.77 2.63
N HIS A 60 22.55 -3.65 3.44
CA HIS A 60 22.46 -2.59 4.44
C HIS A 60 23.22 -2.99 5.69
N ARG A 61 23.95 -2.04 6.31
CA ARG A 61 24.70 -2.27 7.55
C ARG A 61 23.79 -2.60 8.73
N THR A 62 22.60 -2.01 8.75
CA THR A 62 21.56 -2.23 9.76
C THR A 62 20.21 -2.35 9.05
N ASN A 63 19.23 -2.95 9.71
CA ASN A 63 17.87 -3.00 9.18
C ASN A 63 17.27 -1.60 9.12
N ARG A 64 16.91 -1.15 7.92
CA ARG A 64 16.28 0.15 7.62
C ARG A 64 14.80 0.04 7.30
N GLY A 65 14.29 -1.20 7.16
CA GLY A 65 12.91 -1.53 6.84
C GLY A 65 12.66 -1.70 5.34
N LYS A 66 11.54 -2.38 5.02
CA LYS A 66 11.16 -2.75 3.64
C LYS A 66 11.13 -1.56 2.68
N GLY A 67 10.64 -0.40 3.14
CA GLY A 67 10.58 0.79 2.32
C GLY A 67 11.96 1.31 1.90
N ALA A 68 12.95 1.29 2.81
CA ALA A 68 14.32 1.66 2.50
C ALA A 68 14.99 0.65 1.55
N ALA A 69 14.69 -0.65 1.68
CA ALA A 69 15.18 -1.66 0.75
C ALA A 69 14.62 -1.46 -0.68
N ILE A 70 13.34 -1.10 -0.80
CA ILE A 70 12.72 -0.74 -2.08
C ILE A 70 13.30 0.57 -2.63
N GLU A 71 13.54 1.57 -1.78
CA GLU A 71 14.22 2.81 -2.19
C GLU A 71 15.59 2.51 -2.81
N THR A 72 16.37 1.64 -2.17
CA THR A 72 17.67 1.20 -2.68
C THR A 72 17.53 0.46 -4.01
N ALA A 73 16.51 -0.40 -4.17
CA ALA A 73 16.21 -1.06 -5.44
C ALA A 73 15.92 -0.06 -6.57
N PHE A 74 15.09 0.96 -6.29
CA PHE A 74 14.77 2.02 -7.25
C PHE A 74 15.99 2.88 -7.59
N SER A 75 16.81 3.20 -6.60
CA SER A 75 18.04 3.98 -6.78
C SER A 75 19.06 3.20 -7.61
N TRP A 76 19.23 1.90 -7.35
CA TRP A 76 20.04 1.02 -8.18
C TRP A 76 19.51 0.93 -9.62
N ALA A 77 18.21 0.69 -9.80
CA ALA A 77 17.58 0.60 -11.13
C ALA A 77 17.78 1.87 -11.97
N ARG A 78 17.68 3.05 -11.34
CA ARG A 78 17.99 4.34 -11.99
C ARG A 78 19.46 4.43 -12.39
N ALA A 79 20.39 4.05 -11.51
CA ALA A 79 21.82 4.13 -11.76
C ALA A 79 22.28 3.16 -12.87
N THR A 80 21.65 2.00 -12.99
CA THR A 80 22.02 0.97 -13.98
C THR A 80 21.22 1.03 -15.28
N GLY A 81 20.34 2.03 -15.44
CA GLY A 81 19.53 2.18 -16.65
C GLY A 81 18.56 1.00 -16.89
N VAL A 82 17.91 0.52 -15.83
CA VAL A 82 16.83 -0.49 -15.93
C VAL A 82 15.57 0.17 -16.46
N ASP A 83 14.95 -0.47 -17.45
CA ASP A 83 13.73 0.00 -18.11
C ASP A 83 12.47 -0.46 -17.39
N VAL A 84 12.51 -1.70 -16.86
CA VAL A 84 11.42 -2.30 -16.09
C VAL A 84 11.97 -2.96 -14.84
N LEU A 85 11.45 -2.56 -13.69
CA LEU A 85 11.81 -3.11 -12.39
C LEU A 85 10.63 -3.92 -11.87
N VAL A 86 10.87 -5.17 -11.48
CA VAL A 86 9.87 -6.00 -10.80
C VAL A 86 10.27 -6.14 -9.34
N LEU A 87 9.34 -5.87 -8.42
CA LEU A 87 9.49 -6.18 -7.01
C LEU A 87 8.88 -7.55 -6.72
N LEU A 88 9.60 -8.37 -5.97
CA LEU A 88 9.17 -9.68 -5.51
C LEU A 88 9.59 -9.87 -4.05
N ASP A 89 8.73 -10.43 -3.21
CA ASP A 89 9.05 -10.68 -1.80
C ASP A 89 9.96 -11.91 -1.65
N GLY A 90 10.89 -11.87 -0.69
CA GLY A 90 11.87 -12.94 -0.44
C GLY A 90 11.32 -14.16 0.32
N ASP A 91 10.09 -14.08 0.84
CA ASP A 91 9.46 -15.12 1.68
C ASP A 91 8.95 -16.35 0.91
N GLY A 92 8.97 -16.29 -0.42
CA GLY A 92 8.52 -17.37 -1.29
C GLY A 92 6.99 -17.53 -1.42
N GLN A 93 6.20 -16.58 -0.91
CA GLN A 93 4.74 -16.62 -1.07
C GLN A 93 4.29 -16.35 -2.51
N HIS A 94 5.04 -15.50 -3.23
CA HIS A 94 4.77 -15.19 -4.62
C HIS A 94 5.51 -16.15 -5.55
N ASP A 95 4.81 -16.73 -6.51
CA ASP A 95 5.41 -17.61 -7.51
C ASP A 95 6.15 -16.78 -8.58
N PRO A 96 7.49 -16.89 -8.73
CA PRO A 96 8.23 -16.11 -9.72
C PRO A 96 7.75 -16.35 -11.16
N ARG A 97 7.10 -17.49 -11.44
CA ARG A 97 6.55 -17.82 -12.77
C ARG A 97 5.42 -16.88 -13.21
N GLU A 98 4.89 -16.07 -12.31
CA GLU A 98 3.88 -15.05 -12.61
C GLU A 98 4.51 -13.73 -13.12
N ILE A 99 5.84 -13.54 -13.01
CA ILE A 99 6.55 -12.32 -13.47
C ILE A 99 6.16 -11.91 -14.91
N PRO A 100 6.10 -12.82 -15.90
CA PRO A 100 5.73 -12.44 -17.27
C PRO A 100 4.37 -11.77 -17.37
N LYS A 101 3.39 -12.16 -16.54
CA LYS A 101 2.05 -11.56 -16.54
C LYS A 101 2.08 -10.10 -16.06
N LEU A 102 2.92 -9.77 -15.07
CA LEU A 102 3.08 -8.38 -14.63
C LEU A 102 3.86 -7.53 -15.64
N LEU A 103 4.81 -8.15 -16.34
CA LEU A 103 5.63 -7.46 -17.35
C LEU A 103 4.81 -7.06 -18.57
N GLU A 104 3.89 -7.92 -19.02
CA GLU A 104 3.12 -7.73 -20.25
C GLU A 104 2.48 -6.32 -20.39
N PRO A 105 1.65 -5.82 -19.46
CA PRO A 105 1.04 -4.50 -19.59
C PRO A 105 2.05 -3.35 -19.50
N VAL A 106 3.18 -3.55 -18.82
CA VAL A 106 4.24 -2.53 -18.72
C VAL A 106 5.04 -2.46 -20.02
N LEU A 107 5.39 -3.60 -20.61
CA LEU A 107 6.13 -3.70 -21.85
C LEU A 107 5.31 -3.23 -23.06
N LYS A 108 3.99 -3.47 -23.06
CA LYS A 108 3.07 -2.92 -24.06
C LYS A 108 2.81 -1.41 -23.90
N GLY A 109 3.31 -0.80 -22.81
CA GLY A 109 3.05 0.61 -22.51
C GLY A 109 1.60 0.91 -22.16
N GLU A 110 0.84 -0.10 -21.71
CA GLU A 110 -0.55 0.05 -21.24
C GLU A 110 -0.59 0.55 -19.79
N ALA A 111 0.43 0.21 -19.00
CA ALA A 111 0.56 0.60 -17.60
C ALA A 111 1.95 1.14 -17.26
N ASP A 112 1.99 2.12 -16.35
CA ASP A 112 3.23 2.56 -15.70
C ASP A 112 3.59 1.67 -14.51
N ILE A 113 2.56 1.08 -13.87
CA ILE A 113 2.68 0.14 -12.76
C ILE A 113 1.67 -1.01 -12.94
N ALA A 114 2.14 -2.24 -12.88
CA ALA A 114 1.29 -3.42 -12.79
C ALA A 114 1.37 -4.01 -11.38
N VAL A 115 0.22 -4.22 -10.75
CA VAL A 115 0.09 -4.81 -9.41
C VAL A 115 -0.41 -6.23 -9.53
N GLY A 116 0.36 -7.19 -9.03
CA GLY A 116 -0.11 -8.57 -8.91
C GLY A 116 -1.20 -8.65 -7.84
N SER A 117 -2.44 -8.94 -8.23
CA SER A 117 -3.61 -8.95 -7.36
C SER A 117 -4.00 -10.37 -6.97
N ARG A 118 -4.09 -10.62 -5.66
CA ARG A 118 -4.54 -11.89 -5.08
C ARG A 118 -6.07 -12.02 -5.08
N TRP A 119 -6.78 -10.92 -5.32
CA TRP A 119 -8.24 -10.82 -5.26
C TRP A 119 -8.92 -11.09 -6.60
N ILE A 120 -8.16 -11.14 -7.70
CA ILE A 120 -8.71 -11.36 -9.05
C ILE A 120 -8.67 -12.85 -9.40
N SER A 121 -7.81 -13.66 -8.76
CA SER A 121 -7.81 -15.11 -8.91
C SER A 121 -8.75 -15.77 -7.89
N GLU A 122 -9.69 -16.61 -8.34
CA GLU A 122 -10.58 -17.38 -7.47
C GLU A 122 -9.81 -18.28 -6.48
N GLU A 123 -8.67 -18.81 -6.93
CA GLU A 123 -7.77 -19.65 -6.15
C GLU A 123 -7.08 -18.85 -5.02
N GLY A 124 -6.62 -17.62 -5.31
CA GLY A 124 -5.97 -16.75 -4.32
C GLY A 124 -6.90 -16.30 -3.19
N LEU A 125 -8.20 -16.16 -3.47
CA LEU A 125 -9.22 -15.84 -2.47
C LEU A 125 -9.54 -17.00 -1.53
N ARG A 126 -9.47 -18.25 -2.02
CA ARG A 126 -9.76 -19.45 -1.23
C ARG A 126 -8.66 -19.79 -0.24
N GLU A 127 -7.40 -19.58 -0.61
CA GLU A 127 -6.25 -19.89 0.25
C GLU A 127 -5.98 -18.82 1.33
N MET A 128 -6.49 -17.59 1.18
CA MET A 128 -6.21 -16.51 2.13
C MET A 128 -7.01 -16.64 3.45
N PRO A 129 -6.35 -16.58 4.63
CA PRO A 129 -7.04 -16.59 5.93
C PRO A 129 -8.07 -15.46 6.05
N SER A 130 -9.22 -15.73 6.67
CA SER A 130 -10.34 -14.77 6.80
C SER A 130 -9.95 -13.46 7.49
N HIS A 131 -9.11 -13.52 8.54
CA HIS A 131 -8.61 -12.33 9.24
C HIS A 131 -7.69 -11.47 8.34
N ARG A 132 -6.87 -12.10 7.48
CA ARG A 132 -6.04 -11.39 6.50
C ARG A 132 -6.88 -10.78 5.38
N ARG A 133 -7.96 -11.46 4.96
CA ARG A 133 -8.94 -10.90 4.01
C ARG A 133 -9.53 -9.62 4.56
N LEU A 134 -10.09 -9.65 5.77
CA LEU A 134 -10.67 -8.48 6.41
C LEU A 134 -9.65 -7.34 6.59
N GLY A 135 -8.45 -7.65 7.10
CA GLY A 135 -7.38 -6.67 7.25
C GLY A 135 -6.99 -6.02 5.93
N ASN A 136 -6.79 -6.82 4.88
CA ASN A 136 -6.47 -6.32 3.53
C ASN A 136 -7.61 -5.48 2.93
N THR A 137 -8.87 -5.86 3.16
CA THR A 137 -10.03 -5.06 2.72
C THR A 137 -10.05 -3.69 3.40
N VAL A 138 -9.84 -3.65 4.72
CA VAL A 138 -9.77 -2.40 5.48
C VAL A 138 -8.61 -1.54 4.99
N LEU A 139 -7.41 -2.10 4.85
CA LEU A 139 -6.24 -1.36 4.37
C LEU A 139 -6.43 -0.87 2.93
N THR A 140 -7.04 -1.68 2.06
CA THR A 140 -7.37 -1.30 0.68
C THR A 140 -8.33 -0.12 0.64
N PHE A 141 -9.39 -0.17 1.44
CA PHE A 141 -10.34 0.93 1.57
C PHE A 141 -9.64 2.21 2.04
N MET A 142 -8.81 2.11 3.09
CA MET A 142 -8.09 3.24 3.67
C MET A 142 -7.07 3.85 2.70
N THR A 143 -6.34 3.03 1.95
CA THR A 143 -5.40 3.51 0.92
C THR A 143 -6.14 4.24 -0.20
N ARG A 144 -7.26 3.71 -0.68
CA ARG A 144 -8.09 4.39 -1.70
C ARG A 144 -8.65 5.72 -1.17
N MET A 145 -9.11 5.75 0.08
CA MET A 145 -9.59 6.97 0.74
C MET A 145 -8.49 8.03 0.85
N ALA A 146 -7.26 7.61 1.19
CA ALA A 146 -6.07 8.45 1.28
C ALA A 146 -5.58 8.99 -0.08
N GLY A 147 -6.17 8.55 -1.19
CA GLY A 147 -5.79 8.98 -2.54
C GLY A 147 -4.90 7.99 -3.28
N GLY A 148 -4.91 6.71 -2.90
CA GLY A 148 -4.27 5.64 -3.66
C GLY A 148 -4.96 5.39 -5.01
N ALA A 149 -4.22 4.79 -5.94
CA ALA A 149 -4.79 4.23 -7.16
C ALA A 149 -5.92 3.23 -6.84
N PRO A 150 -6.98 3.14 -7.67
CA PRO A 150 -8.18 2.36 -7.38
C PRO A 150 -7.97 0.86 -7.68
N VAL A 151 -7.03 0.23 -6.99
CA VAL A 151 -6.76 -1.22 -7.07
C VAL A 151 -7.48 -1.98 -5.95
N LYS A 152 -7.78 -3.26 -6.18
CA LYS A 152 -8.39 -4.20 -5.23
C LYS A 152 -7.36 -4.77 -4.25
N ASP A 153 -6.09 -4.88 -4.63
CA ASP A 153 -5.03 -5.39 -3.76
C ASP A 153 -3.93 -4.35 -3.50
N THR A 154 -4.16 -3.41 -2.59
CA THR A 154 -3.18 -2.35 -2.32
C THR A 154 -1.97 -2.83 -1.53
N GLN A 155 -2.05 -4.01 -0.91
CA GLN A 155 -1.02 -4.55 -0.01
C GLN A 155 -0.16 -5.63 -0.67
N SER A 156 -0.33 -5.84 -1.99
CA SER A 156 0.56 -6.75 -2.72
C SER A 156 1.92 -6.11 -2.96
N GLY A 157 2.98 -6.80 -2.54
CA GLY A 157 4.38 -6.43 -2.79
C GLY A 157 4.85 -6.80 -4.21
N PHE A 158 4.13 -7.69 -4.90
CA PHE A 158 4.50 -8.14 -6.23
C PHE A 158 4.03 -7.14 -7.30
N ARG A 159 4.97 -6.36 -7.83
CA ARG A 159 4.66 -5.25 -8.74
C ARG A 159 5.71 -5.09 -9.83
N ALA A 160 5.30 -4.71 -11.04
CA ALA A 160 6.20 -4.28 -12.10
C ALA A 160 6.06 -2.76 -12.32
N PHE A 161 7.19 -2.10 -12.55
CA PHE A 161 7.32 -0.65 -12.70
C PHE A 161 8.00 -0.34 -14.02
N GLY A 162 7.35 0.42 -14.89
CA GLY A 162 7.97 0.91 -16.11
C GLY A 162 8.91 2.09 -15.87
N ARG A 163 9.60 2.51 -16.93
CA ARG A 163 10.61 3.58 -16.90
C ARG A 163 10.10 4.88 -16.25
N LYS A 164 8.85 5.27 -16.53
CA LYS A 164 8.22 6.46 -15.92
C LYS A 164 8.14 6.32 -14.40
N ALA A 165 7.64 5.19 -13.90
CA ALA A 165 7.52 4.93 -12.48
C ALA A 165 8.89 4.88 -11.78
N ILE A 166 9.90 4.23 -12.38
CA ILE A 166 11.28 4.19 -11.84
C ILE A 166 11.86 5.59 -11.69
N ARG A 167 11.65 6.46 -12.69
CA ARG A 167 12.19 7.82 -12.73
C ARG A 167 11.49 8.78 -11.77
N GLU A 168 10.16 8.67 -11.65
CA GLU A 168 9.35 9.69 -10.98
C GLU A 168 8.94 9.33 -9.55
N LEU A 169 8.85 8.05 -9.20
CA LEU A 169 8.55 7.64 -7.83
C LEU A 169 9.72 7.96 -6.89
N ARG A 170 9.40 8.43 -5.69
CA ARG A 170 10.36 8.70 -4.60
C ARG A 170 9.92 7.90 -3.38
N ILE A 171 10.66 6.84 -3.09
CA ILE A 171 10.28 5.88 -2.06
C ILE A 171 10.77 6.43 -0.71
N ASN A 172 9.86 7.05 0.04
CA ASN A 172 10.18 7.73 1.30
C ASN A 172 9.58 7.04 2.53
N ALA A 173 8.93 5.89 2.34
CA ALA A 173 8.39 5.07 3.41
C ALA A 173 9.50 4.23 4.08
N LEU A 174 9.36 3.95 5.37
CA LEU A 174 10.36 3.18 6.13
C LEU A 174 9.96 1.70 6.22
N GLY A 175 8.67 1.38 6.29
CA GLY A 175 8.15 0.03 6.48
C GLY A 175 7.14 -0.42 5.41
N PHE A 176 6.20 -1.27 5.84
CA PHE A 176 5.14 -1.88 5.03
C PHE A 176 4.07 -0.89 4.55
N GLU A 177 4.15 0.38 4.95
CA GLU A 177 3.35 1.43 4.36
C GLU A 177 3.77 1.76 2.92
N VAL A 178 4.96 1.29 2.49
CA VAL A 178 5.53 1.54 1.16
C VAL A 178 4.60 1.10 0.02
N GLU A 179 3.91 -0.02 0.15
CA GLU A 179 2.95 -0.50 -0.82
C GLU A 179 1.82 0.52 -1.04
N SER A 180 1.34 1.15 0.03
CA SER A 180 0.28 2.13 -0.04
C SER A 180 0.79 3.48 -0.53
N THR A 181 1.98 3.91 -0.09
CA THR A 181 2.56 5.18 -0.53
C THR A 181 2.89 5.20 -2.01
N ILE A 182 3.35 4.07 -2.58
CA ILE A 182 3.58 3.92 -4.02
C ILE A 182 2.30 4.19 -4.81
N LEU A 183 1.16 3.65 -4.38
CA LEU A 183 -0.12 3.81 -5.09
C LEU A 183 -0.68 5.23 -4.97
N ILE A 184 -0.46 5.88 -3.83
CA ILE A 184 -0.83 7.29 -3.60
C ILE A 184 0.01 8.18 -4.52
N GLN A 185 1.32 7.97 -4.53
CA GLN A 185 2.25 8.67 -5.41
C GLN A 185 1.97 8.43 -6.89
N ALA A 186 1.59 7.21 -7.27
CA ALA A 186 1.20 6.87 -8.64
C ALA A 186 -0.02 7.69 -9.09
N ARG A 187 -1.05 7.77 -8.24
CA ARG A 187 -2.24 8.58 -8.53
C ARG A 187 -1.92 10.07 -8.60
N GLN A 188 -1.11 10.59 -7.67
CA GLN A 188 -0.69 12.00 -7.66
C GLN A 188 0.07 12.40 -8.93
N ARG A 189 0.81 11.46 -9.54
CA ARG A 189 1.57 11.66 -10.79
C ARG A 189 0.82 11.19 -12.05
N ASN A 190 -0.49 10.95 -11.96
CA ASN A 190 -1.32 10.48 -13.06
C ASN A 190 -0.72 9.27 -13.80
N MET A 191 -0.19 8.32 -13.04
CA MET A 191 0.35 7.06 -13.57
C MET A 191 -0.79 6.07 -13.82
N ARG A 192 -0.69 5.31 -14.91
CA ARG A 192 -1.61 4.21 -15.23
C ARG A 192 -1.24 2.99 -14.38
N VAL A 193 -2.17 2.57 -13.53
CA VAL A 193 -2.00 1.40 -12.65
C VAL A 193 -3.02 0.34 -13.07
N VAL A 194 -2.54 -0.86 -13.36
CA VAL A 194 -3.40 -2.03 -13.68
C VAL A 194 -3.18 -3.14 -12.67
N GLU A 195 -4.19 -3.98 -12.50
CA GLU A 195 -4.09 -5.19 -11.71
C GLU A 195 -4.01 -6.42 -12.60
N VAL A 196 -3.11 -7.33 -12.26
CA VAL A 196 -2.90 -8.60 -12.95
C VAL A 196 -3.19 -9.73 -11.97
N PRO A 197 -4.05 -10.71 -12.30
CA PRO A 197 -4.29 -11.84 -11.41
C PRO A 197 -3.01 -12.66 -11.22
N ILE A 198 -2.66 -12.91 -9.96
CA ILE A 198 -1.52 -13.76 -9.59
C ILE A 198 -1.94 -14.85 -8.61
N ARG A 199 -1.11 -15.89 -8.52
CA ARG A 199 -1.19 -16.92 -7.48
C ARG A 199 -0.28 -16.56 -6.32
N CYS A 200 -0.74 -16.80 -5.09
CA CYS A 200 0.02 -16.63 -3.87
C CYS A 200 -0.12 -17.92 -3.05
N ARG A 201 1.00 -18.52 -2.67
CA ARG A 201 1.01 -19.77 -1.91
C ARG A 201 0.95 -19.47 -0.43
N TYR A 202 -0.10 -19.95 0.22
CA TYR A 202 -0.22 -19.93 1.68
C TYR A 202 0.11 -21.32 2.26
N GLY A 203 1.31 -21.85 1.96
CA GLY A 203 1.82 -23.11 2.55
C GLY A 203 2.44 -22.89 3.94
N ASN A 204 2.75 -23.99 4.65
CA ASN A 204 3.31 -24.17 6.02
C ASN A 204 4.55 -23.34 6.43
N LEU A 205 4.79 -22.18 5.86
CA LEU A 205 5.60 -21.16 6.49
C LEU A 205 4.79 -20.66 7.68
N GLU A 206 5.28 -20.94 8.89
CA GLU A 206 4.90 -20.29 10.14
C GLU A 206 5.14 -18.77 10.01
N ALA A 207 4.37 -18.12 9.15
CA ALA A 207 4.40 -16.70 8.91
C ALA A 207 3.70 -16.05 10.10
N ASN A 208 4.43 -16.02 11.23
CA ASN A 208 4.15 -15.40 12.51
C ASN A 208 2.94 -14.47 12.44
N THR A 209 1.75 -15.01 12.73
CA THR A 209 0.47 -14.31 12.65
C THR A 209 0.50 -13.00 13.46
N GLU A 210 1.23 -12.98 14.58
CA GLU A 210 1.46 -11.81 15.42
C GLU A 210 2.27 -10.69 14.74
N ARG A 211 3.27 -11.05 13.92
CA ARG A 211 4.02 -10.08 13.10
C ARG A 211 3.12 -9.51 12.00
N SER A 212 2.27 -10.32 11.39
CA SER A 212 1.34 -9.86 10.34
C SER A 212 0.34 -8.81 10.85
N SER A 213 -0.26 -9.04 12.02
CA SER A 213 -1.22 -8.11 12.63
C SER A 213 -0.58 -6.80 13.09
N SER A 214 0.60 -6.86 13.73
CA SER A 214 1.32 -5.66 14.16
C SER A 214 1.79 -4.79 12.99
N HIS A 215 2.19 -5.39 11.86
CA HIS A 215 2.45 -4.64 10.63
C HIS A 215 1.19 -4.00 10.07
N GLY A 216 0.07 -4.73 10.00
CA GLY A 216 -1.22 -4.19 9.54
C GLY A 216 -1.68 -2.97 10.34
N PHE A 217 -1.57 -3.01 11.66
CA PHE A 217 -1.90 -1.88 12.52
C PHE A 217 -1.00 -0.65 12.29
N ARG A 218 0.30 -0.87 12.04
CA ARG A 218 1.24 0.21 11.70
C ARG A 218 0.85 0.88 10.38
N VAL A 219 0.52 0.10 9.36
CA VAL A 219 0.06 0.63 8.06
C VAL A 219 -1.25 1.38 8.24
N LEU A 220 -2.20 0.84 9.02
CA LEU A 220 -3.48 1.50 9.31
C LEU A 220 -3.27 2.86 10.00
N ASN A 221 -2.44 2.93 11.03
CA ASN A 221 -2.12 4.17 11.73
C ASN A 221 -1.45 5.20 10.82
N TYR A 222 -0.54 4.75 9.95
CA TYR A 222 0.05 5.61 8.93
C TYR A 222 -1.02 6.17 7.98
N LEU A 223 -1.92 5.32 7.48
CA LEU A 223 -3.02 5.73 6.58
C LEU A 223 -4.00 6.69 7.27
N LEU A 224 -4.33 6.46 8.54
CA LEU A 224 -5.17 7.36 9.34
C LEU A 224 -4.49 8.72 9.52
N ARG A 225 -3.19 8.74 9.86
CA ARG A 225 -2.42 9.98 9.94
C ARG A 225 -2.40 10.71 8.61
N LEU A 226 -2.20 9.99 7.51
CA LEU A 226 -2.18 10.56 6.17
C LEU A 226 -3.55 11.12 5.76
N LEU A 227 -4.63 10.39 6.03
CA LEU A 227 -6.00 10.87 5.82
C LEU A 227 -6.27 12.14 6.62
N ARG A 228 -5.87 12.17 7.89
CA ARG A 228 -6.04 13.35 8.75
C ARG A 228 -5.29 14.57 8.21
N THR A 229 -4.07 14.38 7.70
CA THR A 229 -3.22 15.48 7.23
C THR A 229 -3.60 15.93 5.80
N GLU A 230 -3.81 15.01 4.87
CA GLU A 230 -3.99 15.32 3.44
C GLU A 230 -5.46 15.44 3.02
N LYS A 231 -6.37 14.73 3.71
CA LYS A 231 -7.80 14.65 3.38
C LYS A 231 -8.66 14.77 4.66
N PRO A 232 -8.49 15.84 5.45
CA PRO A 232 -9.10 15.96 6.78
C PRO A 232 -10.61 15.73 6.77
N LEU A 233 -11.35 16.33 5.82
CA LEU A 233 -12.81 16.11 5.75
C LEU A 233 -13.17 14.62 5.65
N LYS A 234 -12.46 13.84 4.81
CA LYS A 234 -12.73 12.40 4.70
C LYS A 234 -12.43 11.65 6.00
N TYR A 235 -11.37 12.05 6.71
CA TYR A 235 -11.04 11.47 8.01
C TYR A 235 -12.16 11.72 9.03
N PHE A 236 -12.64 12.97 9.14
CA PHE A 236 -13.70 13.33 10.08
C PHE A 236 -15.07 12.76 9.70
N LEU A 237 -15.37 12.61 8.40
CA LEU A 237 -16.55 11.88 7.94
C LEU A 237 -16.50 10.39 8.31
N LEU A 238 -15.33 9.75 8.22
CA LEU A 238 -15.17 8.37 8.66
C LEU A 238 -15.32 8.25 10.19
N LEU A 239 -14.76 9.21 10.93
CA LEU A 239 -14.83 9.26 12.39
C LEU A 239 -16.26 9.50 12.90
N SER A 240 -17.11 10.17 12.13
CA SER A 240 -18.51 10.43 12.53
C SER A 240 -19.44 9.22 12.36
N ILE A 241 -19.05 8.18 11.61
CA ILE A 241 -19.92 7.02 11.31
C ILE A 241 -20.47 6.33 12.56
N PRO A 242 -19.67 5.99 13.60
CA PRO A 242 -20.20 5.34 14.80
C PRO A 242 -21.20 6.22 15.55
N PHE A 243 -20.97 7.53 15.57
CA PHE A 243 -21.86 8.49 16.23
C PHE A 243 -23.17 8.66 15.46
N LEU A 244 -23.12 8.76 14.13
CA LEU A 244 -24.30 8.80 13.28
C LEU A 244 -25.12 7.49 13.38
N SER A 245 -24.43 6.34 13.42
CA SER A 245 -25.08 5.04 13.56
C SER A 245 -25.75 4.90 14.93
N GLY A 246 -25.06 5.29 16.01
CA GLY A 246 -25.62 5.31 17.36
C GLY A 246 -26.81 6.27 17.48
N THR A 247 -26.71 7.45 16.86
CA THR A 247 -27.81 8.43 16.76
C THR A 247 -29.03 7.81 16.08
N GLY A 248 -28.85 7.15 14.93
CA GLY A 248 -29.93 6.48 14.22
C GLY A 248 -30.58 5.36 15.05
N TYR A 249 -29.79 4.59 15.79
CA TYR A 249 -30.30 3.58 16.71
C TYR A 249 -31.16 4.18 17.82
N PHE A 250 -30.69 5.22 18.51
CA PHE A 250 -31.48 5.85 19.59
C PHE A 250 -32.70 6.60 19.07
N ALA A 251 -32.62 7.19 17.87
CA ALA A 251 -33.78 7.79 17.22
C ALA A 251 -34.85 6.74 16.90
N TYR A 252 -34.44 5.58 16.38
CA TYR A 252 -35.34 4.45 16.15
C TYR A 252 -35.99 3.96 17.45
N ARG A 253 -35.19 3.80 18.51
CA ARG A 253 -35.70 3.41 19.84
C ARG A 253 -36.66 4.42 20.44
N LEU A 254 -36.41 5.72 20.24
CA LEU A 254 -37.31 6.79 20.66
C LEU A 254 -38.65 6.72 19.92
N PHE A 255 -38.62 6.47 18.62
CA PHE A 255 -39.81 6.36 17.78
C PHE A 255 -40.69 5.16 18.16
N GLU A 256 -40.09 3.98 18.35
CA GLU A 256 -40.83 2.79 18.78
C GLU A 256 -41.44 2.98 20.18
N PHE A 257 -40.69 3.55 21.12
CA PHE A 257 -41.21 3.85 22.45
C PHE A 257 -42.40 4.82 22.42
N TYR A 258 -42.31 5.86 21.58
CA TYR A 258 -43.40 6.82 21.41
C TYR A 258 -44.66 6.18 20.84
N LYS A 259 -44.53 5.29 19.85
CA LYS A 259 -45.67 4.55 19.28
C LYS A 259 -46.38 3.68 20.31
N GLU A 260 -45.63 3.03 21.21
CA GLU A 260 -46.19 2.16 22.23
C GLU A 260 -46.85 2.92 23.38
N ASN A 261 -46.25 4.03 23.81
CA ASN A 261 -46.59 4.68 25.09
C ASN A 261 -47.28 6.05 24.93
N GLY A 262 -47.23 6.66 23.74
CA GLY A 262 -47.81 7.98 23.46
C GLY A 262 -47.00 9.18 23.97
N TYR A 263 -45.83 8.96 24.59
CA TYR A 263 -44.92 10.02 25.05
C TYR A 263 -43.45 9.69 24.76
N LEU A 264 -42.58 10.70 24.83
CA LEU A 264 -41.16 10.58 24.51
C LEU A 264 -40.35 10.14 25.74
N TYR A 265 -39.54 9.09 25.59
CA TYR A 265 -38.58 8.70 26.62
C TYR A 265 -37.37 9.65 26.63
N ALA A 266 -37.24 10.45 27.69
CA ALA A 266 -36.22 11.49 27.81
C ALA A 266 -34.79 10.98 27.58
N GLY A 267 -34.47 9.76 28.02
CA GLY A 267 -33.13 9.18 27.83
C GLY A 267 -32.77 8.97 26.36
N TYR A 268 -33.68 8.44 25.54
CA TYR A 268 -33.43 8.23 24.11
C TYR A 268 -33.40 9.56 23.35
N ALA A 269 -34.26 10.52 23.73
CA ALA A 269 -34.24 11.87 23.17
C ALA A 269 -32.90 12.56 23.43
N PHE A 270 -32.40 12.51 24.67
CA PHE A 270 -31.11 13.09 25.04
C PHE A 270 -29.95 12.47 24.26
N LEU A 271 -29.88 11.13 24.18
CA LEU A 271 -28.83 10.44 23.42
C LEU A 271 -28.88 10.75 21.92
N THR A 272 -30.07 10.91 21.37
CA THR A 272 -30.26 11.30 19.96
C THR A 272 -29.74 12.72 19.72
N ILE A 273 -30.15 13.69 20.54
CA ILE A 273 -29.70 15.10 20.41
C ILE A 273 -28.18 15.18 20.61
N ALA A 274 -27.65 14.57 21.67
CA ALA A 274 -26.22 14.55 21.93
C ALA A 274 -25.43 13.93 20.77
N GLY A 275 -25.93 12.84 20.20
CA GLY A 275 -25.34 12.17 19.04
C GLY A 275 -25.34 13.03 17.77
N ILE A 276 -26.44 13.73 17.47
CA ILE A 276 -26.53 14.70 16.36
C ILE A 276 -25.51 15.81 16.55
N THR A 277 -25.52 16.44 17.73
CA THR A 277 -24.64 17.56 18.06
C THR A 277 -23.16 17.15 17.94
N LEU A 278 -22.78 16.02 18.52
CA LEU A 278 -21.40 15.52 18.46
C LEU A 278 -20.98 15.18 17.01
N SER A 279 -21.85 14.53 16.24
CA SER A 279 -21.57 14.22 14.83
C SER A 279 -21.40 15.49 14.00
N ALA A 280 -22.23 16.50 14.23
CA ALA A 280 -22.12 17.80 13.57
C ALA A 280 -20.80 18.50 13.91
N PHE A 281 -20.38 18.51 15.18
CA PHE A 281 -19.09 19.06 15.61
C PHE A 281 -17.91 18.36 14.93
N ILE A 282 -17.92 17.03 14.87
CA ILE A 282 -16.86 16.23 14.20
C ILE A 282 -16.76 16.61 12.72
N ILE A 283 -17.89 16.67 12.01
CA ILE A 283 -17.91 17.02 10.58
C ILE A 283 -17.45 18.46 10.37
N TYR A 284 -17.91 19.39 11.21
CA TYR A 284 -17.54 20.81 11.11
C TYR A 284 -16.04 21.04 11.35
N ALA A 285 -15.44 20.34 12.31
CA ALA A 285 -13.99 20.34 12.50
C ALA A 285 -13.24 19.87 11.23
N GLY A 286 -13.76 18.84 10.56
CA GLY A 286 -13.24 18.38 9.26
C GLY A 286 -13.33 19.41 8.14
N LEU A 287 -14.44 20.15 8.06
CA LEU A 287 -14.63 21.23 7.08
C LEU A 287 -13.67 22.39 7.33
N ILE A 288 -13.52 22.83 8.58
CA ILE A 288 -12.57 23.89 8.95
C ILE A 288 -11.15 23.47 8.57
N LEU A 289 -10.72 22.26 8.96
CA LEU A 289 -9.36 21.82 8.69
C LEU A 289 -9.10 21.66 7.19
N GLN A 290 -10.10 21.23 6.41
CA GLN A 290 -9.99 21.20 4.95
C GLN A 290 -9.87 22.61 4.34
N ALA A 291 -10.64 23.57 4.83
CA ALA A 291 -10.58 24.96 4.37
C ALA A 291 -9.20 25.57 4.67
N ILE A 292 -8.65 25.31 5.86
CA ILE A 292 -7.29 25.73 6.25
C ILE A 292 -6.26 25.10 5.30
N ASN A 293 -6.27 23.77 5.15
CA ASN A 293 -5.31 23.07 4.28
C ASN A 293 -5.33 23.61 2.86
N ARG A 294 -6.52 23.78 2.27
CA ARG A 294 -6.68 24.32 0.91
C ARG A 294 -6.02 25.70 0.80
N ARG A 295 -6.26 26.59 1.77
CA ARG A 295 -5.69 27.93 1.77
C ARG A 295 -4.18 27.91 1.97
N SER A 296 -3.66 27.02 2.81
CA SER A 296 -2.22 26.82 2.97
C SER A 296 -1.56 26.39 1.65
N TYR A 297 -2.15 25.45 0.91
CA TYR A 297 -1.63 25.05 -0.41
C TYR A 297 -1.66 26.20 -1.43
N GLU A 298 -2.73 27.00 -1.45
CA GLU A 298 -2.83 28.16 -2.34
C GLU A 298 -1.75 29.21 -2.04
N ILE A 299 -1.41 29.41 -0.76
CA ILE A 299 -0.33 30.32 -0.34
C ILE A 299 1.04 29.77 -0.75
N ILE A 300 1.34 28.51 -0.45
CA ILE A 300 2.62 27.87 -0.80
C ILE A 300 2.84 27.95 -2.31
N ARG A 301 1.83 27.60 -3.11
CA ARG A 301 1.93 27.65 -4.57
C ARG A 301 2.17 29.06 -5.10
N LYS A 302 1.58 30.09 -4.48
CA LYS A 302 1.87 31.49 -4.83
C LYS A 302 3.32 31.86 -4.51
N ILE A 303 3.87 31.40 -3.39
CA ILE A 303 5.26 31.65 -3.00
C ILE A 303 6.22 30.97 -3.98
N GLU A 304 5.99 29.70 -4.32
CA GLU A 304 6.82 28.94 -5.28
C GLU A 304 6.84 29.65 -6.65
N ASN A 305 5.67 30.05 -7.17
CA ASN A 305 5.57 30.78 -8.43
C ASN A 305 6.32 32.13 -8.40
N LEU A 306 6.37 32.82 -7.24
CA LEU A 306 7.11 34.08 -7.11
C LEU A 306 8.62 33.85 -7.03
N SER A 307 9.06 32.69 -6.53
CA SER A 307 10.49 32.34 -6.47
C SER A 307 11.06 31.87 -7.80
N GLU A 308 10.26 31.27 -8.68
CA GLU A 308 10.70 30.85 -10.03
C GLU A 308 10.82 32.02 -11.02
N VAL A 309 10.28 33.21 -10.69
CA VAL A 309 10.32 34.41 -11.53
C VAL A 309 11.55 35.30 -11.21
N ARG A 310 12.40 34.92 -10.25
CA ARG A 310 13.67 35.60 -9.92
C ARG A 310 14.86 34.77 -10.35
#